data_AF-R0BH25-F1
#
_entry.id   AF-R0BH25-F1
#
_cell.length_a   1.000
_cell.length_b   1.000
_cell.length_c   1.000
_cell.angle_alpha   90.00
_cell.angle_beta   90.00
_cell.angle_gamma   90.00
#
_symmetry.space_group_name_H-M   'P 1'
#
loop_
_entity.id
_entity.type
_entity.pdbx_description
1 polymer ?
#
loop_
_entity_poly.entity_id
_entity_poly.type
_entity_poly.pdbx_seq_one_letter_code
_entity_poly.pdbx_strand_id
1 'polypeptide(L)' 'MSDNRKYYYLKLKENYFDEDAIVLLESMQDGILYSNILLKLYLKSLKNGGKLQLDENIPYTAQMIATITR' A
#
# COMPACT_ATOMS: atom_id res chain seq x y z
N MET A 1 29.29 1.69 11.88
CA MET A 1 28.05 2.36 11.42
C MET A 1 26.91 1.38 11.61
N SER A 2 26.07 1.58 12.64
CA SER A 2 24.95 0.70 12.94
C SER A 2 23.85 0.92 11.90
N ASP A 3 23.61 -0.11 11.10
CA ASP A 3 22.57 -0.26 10.09
C ASP A 3 21.19 0.03 10.74
N ASN A 4 20.65 1.25 10.58
CA ASN A 4 19.39 1.68 11.20
C ASN A 4 18.20 1.12 10.39
N ARG A 5 18.11 -0.22 10.33
CA ARG A 5 17.08 -0.92 9.57
C ARG A 5 15.74 -0.74 10.27
N LYS A 6 14.83 -0.01 9.62
CA LYS A 6 13.44 0.11 10.04
C LYS A 6 12.65 -1.07 9.49
N TYR A 7 12.06 -1.86 10.38
CA TYR A 7 11.19 -2.99 10.02
C TYR A 7 9.73 -2.59 10.20
N TYR A 8 8.90 -2.93 9.23
CA TYR A 8 7.45 -2.76 9.29
C TYR A 8 6.80 -4.14 9.35
N TYR A 9 5.76 -4.27 10.17
CA TYR A 9 5.00 -5.50 10.36
C TYR A 9 3.52 -5.23 10.11
N LEU A 10 2.86 -6.12 9.36
CA LEU A 10 1.42 -6.09 9.20
C LEU A 10 0.76 -6.93 10.29
N LYS A 11 -0.16 -6.32 11.05
CA LYS A 11 -1.05 -7.04 11.96
C LYS A 11 -2.35 -7.33 11.23
N LEU A 12 -2.46 -8.52 10.65
CA LEU A 12 -3.68 -8.99 10.02
C LEU A 12 -4.64 -9.56 11.07
N LYS A 13 -5.93 -9.60 10.75
CA LYS A 13 -6.89 -10.40 11.51
C LYS A 13 -6.55 -11.87 11.32
N GLU A 14 -6.83 -12.69 12.32
CA GLU A 14 -6.60 -14.14 12.27
C GLU A 14 -7.28 -14.79 11.07
N ASN A 15 -8.50 -14.37 10.77
CA ASN A 15 -9.33 -14.90 9.70
C ASN A 15 -9.16 -14.19 8.34
N TYR A 16 -8.13 -13.34 8.16
CA TYR A 16 -8.01 -12.51 6.96
C TYR A 16 -8.02 -13.33 5.66
N PHE A 17 -7.30 -14.45 5.62
CA PHE A 17 -7.24 -15.32 4.45
C PHE A 17 -8.49 -16.19 4.27
N ASP A 18 -9.33 -16.30 5.30
CA ASP A 18 -10.59 -17.03 5.26
C ASP A 18 -11.79 -16.12 4.91
N GLU A 19 -11.57 -14.80 4.82
CA GLU A 19 -12.63 -13.87 4.41
C GLU A 19 -13.06 -14.20 2.97
N ASP A 20 -14.39 -14.32 2.74
CA ASP A 20 -14.96 -14.70 1.44
C ASP A 20 -14.40 -13.87 0.27
N ALA A 21 -14.11 -12.59 0.51
CA ALA A 21 -13.55 -11.69 -0.49
C ALA A 21 -12.11 -12.07 -0.90
N ILE A 22 -11.28 -12.50 0.06
CA ILE A 22 -9.90 -12.93 -0.20
C ILE A 22 -9.90 -14.31 -0.87
N VAL A 23 -10.73 -15.23 -0.39
CA VAL A 23 -10.91 -16.55 -1.02
C VAL A 23 -11.39 -16.40 -2.47
N LEU A 24 -12.37 -15.53 -2.71
CA LEU A 24 -12.84 -15.23 -4.05
C LEU A 24 -11.74 -14.61 -4.91
N LEU A 25 -11.01 -13.63 -4.38
CA LEU A 25 -9.89 -12.99 -5.09
C LEU A 25 -8.84 -14.00 -5.51
N GLU A 26 -8.42 -14.88 -4.61
CA GLU A 26 -7.38 -15.89 -4.88
C GLU A 26 -7.84 -16.98 -5.85
N SER A 27 -9.14 -17.22 -5.96
CA SER A 27 -9.73 -18.16 -6.93
C SER A 27 -9.73 -17.65 -8.38
N MET A 28 -9.52 -16.34 -8.58
CA MET A 28 -9.46 -15.73 -9.91
C MET A 28 -8.13 -16.06 -10.62
N GLN A 29 -8.09 -15.85 -11.94
CA GLN A 29 -6.82 -15.88 -12.67
C GLN A 29 -5.85 -14.84 -12.09
N ASP A 30 -4.63 -15.27 -11.76
CA ASP A 30 -3.62 -14.46 -11.08
C ASP A 30 -4.07 -13.89 -9.71
N GLY A 31 -5.11 -14.47 -9.10
CA GLY A 31 -5.67 -14.04 -7.82
C GLY A 31 -4.67 -13.95 -6.68
N ILE A 32 -3.79 -14.95 -6.58
CA ILE A 32 -2.68 -15.00 -5.60
C ILE A 32 -1.71 -13.83 -5.82
N LEU A 33 -1.46 -13.44 -7.08
CA LEU A 33 -0.62 -12.28 -7.39
C LEU A 33 -1.27 -10.99 -6.92
N TYR A 34 -2.58 -10.83 -7.12
CA TYR A 34 -3.33 -9.67 -6.65
C TYR A 34 -3.38 -9.59 -5.11
N SER A 35 -3.63 -10.71 -4.43
CA SER A 35 -3.54 -10.82 -2.97
C SER A 35 -2.16 -10.39 -2.45
N ASN A 36 -1.09 -10.84 -3.12
CA ASN A 36 0.28 -10.44 -2.77
C ASN A 36 0.56 -8.95 -3.02
N ILE A 37 0.07 -8.39 -4.12
CA ILE A 37 0.18 -6.96 -4.42
C ILE A 37 -0.53 -6.14 -3.34
N LEU A 38 -1.73 -6.55 -2.92
CA LEU A 38 -2.49 -5.88 -1.87
C LEU A 38 -1.69 -5.84 -0.54
N LEU A 39 -1.13 -6.97 -0.12
CA LEU A 39 -0.30 -7.05 1.08
C LEU A 39 0.95 -6.15 0.98
N LYS A 40 1.61 -6.11 -0.19
CA LYS A 40 2.75 -5.19 -0.44
C LYS A 40 2.34 -3.72 -0.33
N LEU A 41 1.16 -3.37 -0.83
CA LEU A 41 0.63 -2.01 -0.73
C LEU A 41 0.34 -1.62 0.72
N TYR A 42 -0.27 -2.51 1.51
CA TYR A 42 -0.48 -2.28 2.94
C TYR A 42 0.85 -2.09 3.68
N LEU A 43 1.86 -2.91 3.40
CA LEU A 43 3.17 -2.76 4.03
C LEU A 43 3.80 -1.40 3.67
N LYS A 44 3.72 -0.99 2.40
CA LYS A 44 4.28 0.29 1.95
C LYS A 44 3.55 1.48 2.60
N SER A 45 2.24 1.38 2.82
CA SER A 45 1.46 2.46 3.44
C SER A 45 1.84 2.72 4.90
N LEU A 46 2.37 1.71 5.62
CA LEU A 46 2.82 1.85 7.01
C LEU A 46 3.93 2.90 7.17
N LYS A 47 4.76 3.11 6.15
CA LYS A 47 5.79 4.17 6.17
C LYS A 47 5.17 5.57 6.29
N ASN A 48 3.96 5.77 5.76
CA ASN A 48 3.30 7.07 5.64
C ASN A 48 2.01 7.13 6.50
N GLY A 49 1.97 6.40 7.63
CA GLY A 49 0.85 6.44 8.57
C GLY A 49 -0.44 5.81 8.03
N GLY A 50 -0.33 4.79 7.17
CA GLY A 50 -1.47 4.09 6.55
C GLY A 50 -1.93 4.69 5.23
N LYS A 51 -1.28 5.76 4.73
CA LYS A 51 -1.56 6.35 3.41
C LYS A 51 -0.63 5.76 2.36
N LEU A 52 -1.17 5.33 1.23
CA LEU A 52 -0.37 4.97 0.06
C LEU A 52 0.11 6.25 -0.62
N GLN A 53 1.40 6.54 -0.52
CA GLN A 53 2.04 7.62 -1.26
C GLN A 53 3.01 7.01 -2.28
N LEU A 54 2.86 7.42 -3.54
CA LEU A 54 3.74 6.98 -4.62
C LEU A 54 5.13 7.61 -4.46
N ASP A 55 5.15 8.87 -4.01
CA ASP A 55 6.32 9.73 -3.82
C ASP A 55 6.12 10.62 -2.58
N GLU A 56 7.21 11.07 -1.95
CA GLU A 56 7.18 11.99 -0.81
C GLU A 56 6.95 13.44 -1.26
N ASN A 57 7.31 13.74 -2.51
CA ASN A 57 6.98 15.00 -3.17
C ASN A 57 5.75 14.77 -4.03
N ILE A 58 4.67 15.53 -3.81
CA ILE A 58 3.73 15.76 -4.91
C ILE A 58 4.57 16.51 -5.96
N PRO A 59 4.85 15.97 -7.16
CA PRO A 59 5.40 16.80 -8.22
C PRO A 59 4.27 17.76 -8.58
N TYR A 60 4.27 18.92 -7.94
CA TYR A 60 3.49 20.04 -8.39
C TYR A 60 4.08 20.42 -9.75
N THR A 61 3.60 19.77 -10.81
CA THR A 61 3.74 20.34 -12.14
C THR A 61 3.15 21.74 -12.08
N ALA A 62 3.75 22.71 -12.77
CA ALA A 62 3.31 24.11 -12.73
C ALA A 62 1.79 24.25 -13.00
N GLN A 63 1.22 23.32 -13.78
CA GLN A 63 -0.21 23.19 -14.06
C GLN A 63 -1.08 22.94 -12.80
N MET A 64 -0.62 22.12 -11.84
CA MET A 64 -1.38 21.85 -10.61
C MET A 64 -1.34 23.04 -9.63
N ILE A 65 -0.21 23.75 -9.52
CA ILE A 65 -0.09 24.96 -8.67
C ILE A 65 -1.05 26.04 -9.17
N ALA A 66 -1.09 26.27 -10.48
CA ALA A 66 -1.95 27.29 -11.11
C ALA A 66 -3.45 27.10 -10.85
N THR A 67 -3.88 25.87 -10.53
CA THR A 67 -5.29 25.59 -10.22
C THR A 67 -5.66 25.98 -8.78
N ILE A 68 -4.69 26.01 -7.86
CA ILE A 68 -4.91 26.28 -6.43
C ILE A 68 -4.76 27.78 -6.11
N THR A 69 -3.90 28.51 -6.84
CA THR A 69 -3.65 29.95 -6.62
C THR A 69 -4.63 30.90 -7.32
N ARG A 70 -5.87 30.48 -7.56
CA ARG A 70 -6.89 31.33 -8.20
C ARG A 70 -7.67 32.19 -7.21
#